data_AF-A0A6J8CD24-F1
#
_entry.id   AF-A0A6J8CD24-F1
#
_cell.length_a   1.000
_cell.length_b   1.000
_cell.length_c   1.000
_cell.angle_alpha   90.00
_cell.angle_beta   90.00
_cell.angle_gamma   90.00
#
_symmetry.space_group_name_H-M   'P 1'
#
loop_
_entity.id
_entity.type
_entity.pdbx_description
1 polymer ?
#
loop_
_entity_poly.entity_id
_entity_poly.type
_entity_poly.pdbx_seq_one_letter_code
_entity_poly.pdbx_strand_id
1 'polypeptide(L)'
;MYTELKLETTVDFHRAHRFGKETEFRDRKDGIRIKTRPIVCRFKNYKDREIVRSSAKELKGTHYGIQEQFPKEINDKRKMLWPYFKQAKENKKKAYLKRDKLFIDGNEFILPDDDEMETNDGKEKYEKQGARPRATPHREPQRQTHRSHIGPRTGRRR
;
A
#
# COMPACT_ATOMS: atom_id res chain seq x y z
N MET A 1 21.18 -8.21 7.48
CA MET A 1 21.51 -6.78 7.64
C MET A 1 20.38 -6.13 8.43
N TYR A 2 20.68 -5.59 9.61
CA TYR A 2 19.74 -4.79 10.41
C TYR A 2 20.05 -3.30 10.21
N THR A 3 19.06 -2.45 10.41
CA THR A 3 19.20 -0.99 10.34
C THR A 3 18.96 -0.43 11.73
N GLU A 4 19.93 0.29 12.28
CA GLU A 4 19.81 0.93 13.59
C GLU A 4 19.66 2.44 13.43
N LEU A 5 18.80 3.02 14.26
CA LEU A 5 18.72 4.47 14.42
C LEU A 5 19.74 4.87 15.48
N LYS A 6 20.66 5.76 15.12
CA LYS A 6 21.72 6.23 16.01
C LYS A 6 21.15 7.31 16.94
N LEU A 7 20.38 6.89 17.92
CA LEU A 7 19.79 7.79 18.92
C LEU A 7 20.76 7.97 20.09
N GLU A 8 21.00 9.22 20.49
CA GLU A 8 21.85 9.56 21.64
C GLU A 8 21.16 9.24 22.99
N THR A 9 19.85 9.02 22.98
CA THR A 9 19.01 8.86 24.17
C THR A 9 18.28 7.53 24.17
N THR A 10 18.07 7.00 25.37
CA THR A 10 17.23 5.82 25.59
C THR A 10 15.76 6.18 25.42
N VAL A 11 15.03 5.35 24.68
CA VAL A 11 13.62 5.56 24.36
C VAL A 11 12.75 4.59 25.14
N ASP A 12 11.82 5.11 25.95
CA ASP A 12 10.87 4.31 26.71
C ASP A 12 9.53 4.16 25.99
N PHE A 13 9.09 2.91 25.85
CA PHE A 13 7.78 2.57 25.30
C PHE A 13 6.81 2.15 26.39
N HIS A 14 5.58 2.63 26.31
CA HIS A 14 4.48 2.09 27.09
C HIS A 14 3.94 0.79 26.48
N ARG A 15 3.83 0.74 25.14
CA ARG A 15 3.45 -0.47 24.40
C ARG A 15 4.03 -0.47 22.99
N ALA A 16 4.32 -1.65 22.47
CA ALA A 16 4.65 -1.89 21.07
C ALA A 16 3.93 -3.16 20.62
N HIS A 17 3.26 -3.10 19.47
CA HIS A 17 2.55 -4.26 18.93
C HIS A 17 2.47 -4.19 17.40
N ARG A 18 2.31 -5.33 16.75
CA ARG A 18 2.01 -5.38 15.31
C ARG A 18 0.52 -5.20 15.09
N PHE A 19 0.15 -4.37 14.12
CA PHE A 19 -1.24 -4.12 13.76
C PHE A 19 -1.61 -4.81 12.44
N GLY A 20 -2.86 -5.26 12.33
CA GLY A 20 -3.41 -5.93 11.15
C GLY A 20 -3.28 -7.45 11.16
N LYS A 21 -4.02 -8.11 10.26
CA LYS A 21 -3.93 -9.55 10.05
C LYS A 21 -2.69 -9.89 9.24
N GLU A 22 -2.16 -11.08 9.46
CA GLU A 22 -1.16 -11.64 8.57
C GLU A 22 -1.79 -11.89 7.21
N THR A 23 -1.19 -11.34 6.16
CA THR A 23 -1.72 -11.45 4.80
C THR A 23 -0.62 -11.90 3.87
N GLU A 24 -0.94 -12.89 3.06
CA GLU A 24 -0.10 -13.30 1.95
C GLU A 24 -0.26 -12.33 0.78
N PHE A 25 0.84 -12.08 0.07
CA PHE A 25 0.86 -11.36 -1.18
C PHE A 25 1.67 -12.14 -2.20
N ARG A 26 1.24 -12.07 -3.47
CA ARG A 26 1.96 -12.71 -4.56
C ARG A 26 3.08 -11.79 -5.02
N ASP A 27 4.31 -12.18 -4.74
CA ASP A 27 5.50 -11.57 -5.31
C ASP A 27 5.66 -12.03 -6.76
N ARG A 28 6.10 -11.11 -7.63
CA ARG A 28 6.31 -11.42 -9.06
C ARG A 28 7.50 -12.35 -9.27
N LYS A 29 8.49 -12.33 -8.38
CA LYS A 29 9.71 -13.15 -8.49
C LYS A 29 9.65 -14.43 -7.67
N ASP A 30 9.19 -14.33 -6.42
CA ASP A 30 9.47 -15.34 -5.40
C ASP A 30 8.22 -16.08 -4.89
N GLY A 31 7.10 -15.99 -5.63
CA GLY A 31 5.87 -16.71 -5.30
C GLY A 31 5.06 -16.05 -4.18
N ILE A 32 4.44 -16.85 -3.30
CA ILE A 32 3.60 -16.36 -2.20
C ILE A 32 4.49 -15.95 -1.03
N ARG A 33 4.35 -14.70 -0.56
CA ARG A 33 5.09 -14.14 0.58
C ARG A 33 4.17 -13.55 1.62
N ILE A 34 4.60 -13.59 2.88
CA ILE A 34 3.87 -12.97 3.98
C ILE A 34 4.21 -11.48 4.04
N LYS A 35 3.19 -10.62 4.04
CA LYS A 35 3.35 -9.17 4.17
C LYS A 35 3.77 -8.83 5.59
N THR A 36 4.90 -8.13 5.73
CA THR A 36 5.34 -7.61 7.03
C THR A 36 4.30 -6.66 7.61
N ARG A 37 3.79 -6.99 8.81
CA ARG A 37 2.82 -6.17 9.53
C ARG A 37 3.49 -4.92 10.12
N PRO A 38 2.89 -3.73 9.99
CA PRO A 38 3.41 -2.52 10.61
C PRO A 38 3.42 -2.64 12.14
N ILE A 39 4.39 -2.01 12.78
CA ILE A 39 4.51 -1.92 14.24
C ILE A 39 3.97 -0.57 14.68
N VAL A 40 3.11 -0.56 15.70
CA VAL A 40 2.60 0.65 16.34
C VAL A 40 3.15 0.71 17.76
N CYS A 41 3.86 1.80 18.05
CA CYS A 41 4.47 2.06 19.36
C CYS A 41 3.81 3.27 20.02
N ARG A 42 3.46 3.14 21.30
CA ARG A 42 3.10 4.26 22.18
C ARG A 42 4.30 4.57 23.06
N PHE A 43 4.86 5.75 22.89
CA PHE A 43 5.95 6.26 23.71
C PHE A 43 5.45 6.68 25.08
N LYS A 44 6.33 6.60 26.08
CA LYS A 44 6.07 7.10 27.43
C LYS A 44 6.09 8.63 27.44
N ASN A 45 7.07 9.23 26.77
CA ASN A 45 7.23 10.68 26.66
C ASN A 45 7.01 11.18 25.23
N TYR A 46 6.50 12.41 25.11
CA TYR A 46 6.38 13.08 23.82
C TYR A 46 7.74 13.40 23.19
N LYS A 47 8.74 13.76 24.01
CA LYS A 47 10.09 14.10 23.53
C LYS A 47 10.73 12.92 22.81
N ASP A 48 10.68 11.72 23.40
CA ASP A 48 11.24 10.50 22.82
C ASP A 48 10.59 10.17 21.47
N ARG A 49 9.26 10.31 21.39
CA ARG A 49 8.51 10.18 20.13
C ARG A 49 9.02 11.16 19.07
N GLU A 50 9.24 12.43 19.42
CA GLU A 50 9.70 13.45 18.48
C GLU A 50 11.14 13.21 18.01
N ILE A 51 12.02 12.76 18.90
CA ILE A 51 13.39 12.34 18.56
C ILE A 51 13.33 11.24 17.50
N VAL A 52 12.59 10.16 17.77
CA VAL A 52 12.41 9.03 16.82
C VAL A 52 11.72 9.47 15.52
N ARG A 53 10.74 10.38 15.59
CA ARG A 53 10.07 10.91 14.39
C ARG A 53 11.03 11.73 13.53
N SER A 54 11.91 12.51 14.14
CA SER A 54 12.86 13.37 13.45
C SER A 54 14.01 12.60 12.79
N SER A 55 14.40 11.45 13.35
CA SER A 55 15.41 10.54 12.79
C SER A 55 14.89 9.71 11.61
N ALA A 56 13.59 9.76 11.30
CA ALA A 56 12.99 9.07 10.15
C ALA A 56 13.70 9.38 8.81
N LYS A 57 14.32 10.56 8.70
CA LYS A 57 15.13 10.96 7.53
C LYS A 57 16.34 10.05 7.27
N GLU A 58 16.87 9.42 8.31
CA GLU A 58 18.03 8.51 8.24
C GLU A 58 17.65 7.16 7.63
N LEU A 59 16.37 6.80 7.66
CA LEU A 59 15.86 5.57 7.04
C LEU A 59 15.70 5.68 5.51
N LYS A 60 16.03 6.83 4.92
CA LYS A 60 15.94 7.04 3.48
C LYS A 60 16.87 6.07 2.75
N GLY A 61 16.31 5.30 1.82
CA GLY A 61 17.04 4.26 1.08
C GLY A 61 16.98 2.87 1.71
N THR A 62 16.37 2.75 2.90
CA THR A 62 16.08 1.45 3.53
C THR A 62 14.66 0.97 3.21
N HIS A 63 14.34 -0.26 3.60
CA HIS A 63 12.98 -0.81 3.50
C HIS A 63 12.05 -0.36 4.64
N TYR A 64 12.56 0.42 5.59
CA TYR A 64 11.82 0.85 6.77
C TYR A 64 11.41 2.33 6.65
N GLY A 65 10.31 2.68 7.31
CA GLY A 65 9.84 4.05 7.39
C GLY A 65 9.13 4.28 8.73
N ILE A 66 9.22 5.50 9.22
CA ILE A 66 8.54 5.95 10.45
C ILE A 66 7.54 7.02 10.08
N GLN A 67 6.30 6.84 10.52
CA GLN A 67 5.21 7.77 10.30
C GLN A 67 4.39 7.94 11.58
N GLU A 68 3.85 9.15 11.78
CA GLU A 68 2.91 9.42 12.88
C GLU A 68 1.54 8.82 12.56
N GLN A 69 0.89 8.23 13.57
CA GLN A 69 -0.48 7.74 13.44
C GLN A 69 -1.45 8.90 13.65
N PHE A 70 -2.21 9.23 12.61
CA PHE A 70 -3.28 10.20 12.69
C PHE A 70 -4.65 9.52 12.78
N PRO A 71 -5.65 10.19 13.38
CA PRO A 71 -7.05 9.82 13.25
C PRO A 71 -7.50 9.65 11.79
N LYS A 72 -8.57 8.91 11.58
CA LYS A 72 -9.07 8.55 10.25
C LYS A 72 -9.40 9.80 9.42
N GLU A 73 -10.00 10.79 10.04
CA GLU A 73 -10.43 12.05 9.41
C GLU A 73 -9.24 12.79 8.79
N ILE A 74 -8.11 12.82 9.50
CA ILE A 74 -6.87 13.44 9.02
C ILE A 74 -6.27 12.61 7.88
N ASN A 75 -6.27 11.28 7.99
CA ASN A 75 -5.76 10.41 6.92
C ASN A 75 -6.58 10.53 5.64
N ASP A 76 -7.91 10.63 5.75
CA ASP A 76 -8.81 10.77 4.62
C ASP A 76 -8.57 12.12 3.89
N LYS A 77 -8.45 13.23 4.63
CA LYS A 77 -8.06 14.53 4.05
C LYS A 77 -6.69 14.48 3.36
N ARG A 78 -5.70 13.84 3.99
CA ARG A 78 -4.37 13.67 3.36
C ARG A 78 -4.44 12.86 2.07
N LYS A 79 -5.31 11.85 2.01
CA LYS A 79 -5.53 11.05 0.82
C LYS A 79 -6.11 11.89 -0.32
N MET A 80 -7.04 12.80 -0.02
CA MET A 80 -7.60 13.75 -0.99
C MET A 80 -6.55 14.74 -1.50
N LEU A 81 -5.62 15.18 -0.65
CA LEU A 81 -4.54 16.11 -1.03
C LEU A 81 -3.38 15.45 -1.78
N TRP A 82 -3.25 14.12 -1.73
CA TRP A 82 -2.12 13.39 -2.30
C TRP A 82 -1.91 13.57 -3.81
N PRO A 83 -2.97 13.58 -4.65
CA PRO A 83 -2.83 13.85 -6.08
C PRO A 83 -2.21 15.21 -6.36
N TYR A 84 -2.71 16.27 -5.71
CA TYR A 84 -2.19 17.64 -5.85
C TYR A 84 -0.76 17.77 -5.35
N PHE A 85 -0.44 17.12 -4.23
CA PHE A 85 0.94 17.05 -3.72
C PHE A 85 1.88 16.41 -4.76
N LYS A 86 1.46 15.31 -5.38
CA LYS A 86 2.25 14.61 -6.39
C LYS A 86 2.45 15.48 -7.64
N GLN A 87 1.38 16.10 -8.14
CA GLN A 87 1.43 17.01 -9.27
C GLN A 87 2.36 18.20 -9.01
N ALA A 88 2.30 18.79 -7.81
CA ALA A 88 3.20 19.88 -7.44
C ALA A 88 4.67 19.43 -7.41
N LYS A 89 4.96 18.21 -6.94
CA LYS A 89 6.32 17.64 -6.98
C LYS A 89 6.80 17.34 -8.39
N GLU A 90 5.95 16.82 -9.26
CA GLU A 90 6.24 16.61 -10.69
C GLU A 90 6.57 17.94 -11.36
N ASN A 91 5.85 19.01 -11.01
CA ASN A 91 6.11 20.38 -11.46
C ASN A 91 7.30 21.07 -10.77
N LYS A 92 8.13 20.33 -10.01
CA LYS A 92 9.31 20.83 -9.27
C LYS A 92 9.01 21.95 -8.26
N LYS A 93 7.76 22.09 -7.81
CA LYS A 93 7.35 23.06 -6.78
C LYS A 93 7.72 22.59 -5.38
N LYS A 94 7.91 23.54 -4.45
CA LYS A 94 8.18 23.25 -3.04
C LYS A 94 6.88 22.86 -2.34
N ALA A 95 6.50 21.58 -2.43
CA ALA A 95 5.31 21.04 -1.76
C ALA A 95 5.64 20.25 -0.48
N TYR A 96 4.84 20.41 0.58
CA TYR A 96 4.88 19.57 1.79
C TYR A 96 3.51 19.48 2.47
N LEU A 97 3.24 18.34 3.12
CA LEU A 97 2.02 18.09 3.90
C LEU A 97 2.30 18.25 5.40
N LYS A 98 1.50 19.06 6.10
CA LYS A 98 1.57 19.24 7.56
C LYS A 98 0.21 18.89 8.16
N ARG A 99 0.14 17.81 8.95
CA ARG A 99 -1.13 17.22 9.43
C ARG A 99 -2.11 16.97 8.28
N ASP A 100 -3.19 17.72 8.20
CA ASP A 100 -4.25 17.63 7.18
C ASP A 100 -4.18 18.73 6.12
N LYS A 101 -3.12 19.53 6.08
CA LYS A 101 -2.96 20.66 5.15
C LYS A 101 -1.81 20.43 4.16
N LEU A 102 -2.01 20.88 2.93
CA LEU A 102 -0.99 20.90 1.87
C LEU A 102 -0.47 22.32 1.70
N PHE A 103 0.85 22.48 1.64
CA PHE A 103 1.49 23.74 1.31
C PHE A 103 2.26 23.58 0.00
N ILE A 104 2.07 24.52 -0.94
CA ILE A 104 2.77 24.58 -2.23
C ILE A 104 3.40 25.96 -2.35
N ASP A 105 4.72 26.00 -2.53
CA ASP A 105 5.53 27.22 -2.64
C ASP A 105 5.34 28.20 -1.47
N GLY A 106 5.05 27.64 -0.28
CA GLY A 106 4.83 28.40 0.95
C GLY A 106 3.37 28.73 1.25
N ASN A 107 2.46 28.56 0.30
CA ASN A 107 1.05 28.88 0.46
C ASN A 107 0.21 27.64 0.78
N GLU A 108 -0.78 27.78 1.65
CA GLU A 108 -1.75 26.72 1.92
C GLU A 108 -2.62 26.48 0.68
N PHE A 109 -2.67 25.23 0.23
CA PHE A 109 -3.52 24.79 -0.87
C PHE A 109 -4.89 24.41 -0.31
N ILE A 110 -5.93 25.09 -0.80
CA ILE A 110 -7.32 24.82 -0.47
C ILE A 110 -7.86 23.87 -1.55
N LEU A 111 -8.56 22.82 -1.12
CA LEU A 111 -9.24 21.93 -2.07
C LEU A 111 -10.34 22.74 -2.77
N PRO A 112 -10.43 22.70 -4.11
CA PRO A 112 -11.58 23.24 -4.83
C PRO A 112 -12.86 22.55 -4.32
N ASP A 113 -13.94 23.32 -4.17
CA ASP A 113 -15.25 22.76 -3.87
C ASP A 113 -15.71 21.84 -5.01
N ASP A 114 -16.50 20.81 -4.69
CA ASP A 114 -16.88 19.73 -5.63
C ASP A 114 -17.58 20.25 -6.92
N ASP A 115 -18.10 21.48 -6.90
CA ASP A 115 -18.80 22.12 -8.02
C ASP A 115 -17.86 22.68 -9.13
N GLU A 116 -16.56 22.85 -8.87
CA GLU A 116 -15.58 23.39 -9.84
C GLU A 116 -14.66 22.33 -10.47
N MET A 117 -14.99 21.04 -10.34
CA MET A 117 -14.19 19.93 -10.86
C MET A 117 -14.62 19.50 -12.28
N GLU A 118 -14.70 20.46 -13.21
CA GLU A 118 -14.74 20.23 -14.66
C GLU A 118 -13.39 20.61 -15.29
N THR A 119 -12.40 19.74 -15.13
CA THR A 119 -11.36 19.57 -16.17
C THR A 119 -11.00 18.09 -16.28
N ASN A 120 -11.14 17.60 -17.51
CA ASN A 120 -10.72 16.30 -18.04
C ASN A 120 -9.31 15.89 -17.58
N ASP A 121 -9.04 14.57 -17.60
CA ASP A 121 -7.73 13.93 -17.39
C ASP A 121 -7.31 13.52 -15.95
N GLY A 122 -8.17 12.77 -15.24
CA GLY A 122 -7.68 12.08 -14.04
C GLY A 122 -8.58 11.04 -13.36
N LYS A 123 -9.88 11.00 -13.68
CA LYS A 123 -10.86 10.18 -12.93
C LYS A 123 -10.70 8.66 -13.13
N GLU A 124 -9.97 8.17 -14.15
CA GLU A 124 -9.90 6.71 -14.43
C GLU A 124 -9.02 5.85 -13.48
N LYS A 125 -8.19 6.43 -12.61
CA LYS A 125 -7.17 5.64 -11.89
C LYS A 125 -7.54 5.19 -10.47
N TYR A 126 -8.59 5.76 -9.87
CA TYR A 126 -8.91 5.51 -8.45
C TYR A 126 -10.07 4.55 -8.19
N GLU A 127 -10.87 4.20 -9.20
CA GLU A 127 -11.99 3.26 -9.04
C GLU A 127 -11.58 1.78 -9.24
N LYS A 128 -10.50 1.53 -9.98
CA LYS A 128 -10.01 0.16 -10.27
C LYS A 128 -9.22 -0.53 -9.14
N GLN A 129 -9.06 0.10 -7.97
CA GLN A 129 -8.31 -0.49 -6.85
C GLN A 129 -9.21 -0.96 -5.68
N GLY A 130 -10.53 -0.78 -5.77
CA GLY A 130 -11.49 -1.18 -4.75
C GLY A 130 -12.41 -2.37 -5.11
N ALA A 131 -12.61 -2.66 -6.39
CA ALA A 131 -13.44 -3.78 -6.83
C ALA A 131 -12.58 -5.02 -7.11
N ARG A 132 -12.76 -6.09 -6.32
CA ARG A 132 -12.34 -7.43 -6.74
C ARG A 132 -13.05 -7.75 -8.06
N PRO A 133 -12.37 -8.23 -9.11
CA PRO A 133 -13.09 -8.70 -10.30
C PRO A 133 -14.07 -9.79 -9.86
N ARG A 134 -15.33 -9.65 -10.29
CA ARG A 134 -16.36 -10.69 -10.15
C ARG A 134 -15.75 -11.98 -10.71
N ALA A 135 -15.79 -13.05 -9.92
CA ALA A 135 -15.26 -14.35 -10.35
C ALA A 135 -15.80 -14.67 -11.75
N THR A 136 -14.91 -14.93 -12.71
CA THR A 136 -15.28 -15.49 -14.00
C THR A 136 -16.05 -16.79 -13.74
N PRO A 137 -17.24 -17.00 -14.33
CA PRO A 137 -17.94 -18.27 -14.17
C PRO A 137 -17.01 -19.38 -14.65
N HIS A 138 -16.83 -20.38 -13.80
CA HIS A 138 -16.02 -21.55 -14.04
C HIS A 138 -16.47 -22.19 -15.36
N ARG A 139 -15.64 -22.09 -16.41
CA ARG A 139 -15.85 -22.83 -17.65
C ARG A 139 -15.51 -24.29 -17.32
N GLU A 140 -16.54 -25.13 -17.22
CA GLU A 140 -16.37 -26.58 -17.07
C GLU A 140 -15.37 -27.10 -18.10
N PRO A 141 -14.34 -27.84 -17.70
CA PRO A 141 -13.47 -28.50 -18.65
C PRO A 141 -14.27 -29.58 -19.38
N GLN A 142 -14.42 -29.42 -20.70
CA GLN A 142 -14.94 -30.46 -21.58
C GLN A 142 -14.09 -31.72 -21.40
N ARG A 143 -14.72 -32.80 -20.92
CA ARG A 143 -14.12 -34.13 -20.86
C ARG A 143 -13.70 -34.54 -22.28
N GLN A 144 -12.39 -34.50 -22.56
CA GLN A 144 -11.84 -35.21 -23.71
C GLN A 144 -11.95 -36.70 -23.43
N THR A 145 -12.97 -37.34 -23.98
CA THR A 145 -13.05 -38.80 -24.01
C THR A 145 -11.97 -39.28 -24.97
N HIS A 146 -10.85 -39.78 -24.42
CA HIS A 146 -9.89 -40.56 -25.20
C HIS A 146 -10.58 -41.86 -25.64
N ARG A 147 -11.08 -41.86 -26.87
CA ARG A 147 -11.56 -43.07 -27.55
C ARG A 147 -10.34 -43.91 -27.91
N SER A 148 -9.97 -44.84 -27.05
CA SER A 148 -8.98 -45.87 -27.36
C SER A 148 -9.46 -46.69 -28.55
N HIS A 149 -8.76 -46.57 -29.67
CA HIS A 149 -8.85 -47.48 -30.81
C HIS A 149 -8.39 -48.87 -30.36
N ILE A 150 -9.35 -49.76 -30.10
CA ILE A 150 -9.07 -51.18 -29.93
C ILE A 150 -9.18 -51.79 -31.33
N GLY A 151 -8.04 -52.12 -31.93
CA GLY A 151 -7.97 -52.86 -33.18
C GLY A 151 -8.54 -54.28 -33.01
N PRO A 152 -9.07 -54.90 -34.07
CA PRO A 152 -9.68 -56.22 -33.98
C PRO A 152 -8.60 -57.27 -33.70
N ARG A 153 -8.70 -57.93 -32.54
CA ARG A 153 -7.87 -59.07 -32.17
C ARG A 153 -8.46 -60.30 -32.85
N THR A 154 -7.66 -60.89 -33.73
CA THR A 154 -7.96 -62.10 -34.49
C THR A 154 -8.28 -63.28 -33.55
N GLY A 155 -9.42 -63.94 -33.81
CA GLY A 155 -9.90 -65.09 -33.04
C GLY A 155 -10.57 -66.09 -33.98
N ARG A 156 -9.74 -67.00 -34.50
CA ARG A 156 -10.06 -68.15 -35.33
C ARG A 156 -11.05 -69.07 -34.60
N ARG A 157 -12.27 -69.25 -35.13
CA ARG A 157 -13.14 -70.38 -34.78
C ARG A 157 -12.84 -71.56 -35.70
N ARG A 158 -13.04 -72.75 -35.14
CA ARG A 158 -13.11 -74.06 -35.81
C ARG A 158 -14.09 -74.05 -36.97
#